data_AF-A0A9D0LLB3-F1
#
_entry.id   AF-A0A9D0LLB3-F1
#
_cell.length_a   1.000
_cell.length_b   1.000
_cell.length_c   1.000
_cell.angle_alpha   90.00
_cell.angle_beta   90.00
_cell.angle_gamma   90.00
#
_symmetry.space_group_name_H-M   'P 1'
#
loop_
_entity.id
_entity.type
_entity.pdbx_description
1 polymer ?
#
loop_
_entity_poly.entity_id
_entity_poly.type
_entity_poly.pdbx_seq_one_letter_code
_entity_poly.pdbx_strand_id
1 'polypeptide(L)'
;SWETLPRLLPRFIARFDDLSELADWLEVGLPTLEDIIAELTRPGRDPRDELPPPILRQDVLTMEDLRPGMRLRGTVRNVVDFGAFVDIGVKQDGLIHVSQMGDRYVRNPHDLLAVGDIVDVTVLSVDVERGRIGLRLEGRA
;
A
#
# COMPACT_ATOMS: atom_id res chain seq x y z
N SER A 1 4.51 -36.75 -10.80
CA SER A 1 4.74 -35.29 -10.88
C SER A 1 3.77 -34.60 -9.95
N TRP A 2 4.14 -33.46 -9.36
CA TRP A 2 3.23 -32.65 -8.54
C TRP A 2 1.96 -32.21 -9.32
N GLU A 3 2.06 -32.10 -10.65
CA GLU A 3 0.94 -31.79 -11.56
C GLU A 3 -0.05 -32.95 -11.76
N THR A 4 0.37 -34.18 -11.45
CA THR A 4 -0.47 -35.39 -11.59
C THR A 4 -1.17 -35.77 -10.29
N LEU A 5 -0.70 -35.25 -9.15
CA LEU A 5 -1.17 -35.61 -7.81
C LEU A 5 -2.66 -35.29 -7.59
N PRO A 6 -3.21 -34.14 -8.05
CA PRO A 6 -4.64 -33.86 -7.95
C PRO A 6 -5.55 -34.86 -8.69
N ARG A 7 -5.01 -35.57 -9.69
CA ARG A 7 -5.77 -36.60 -10.45
C ARG A 7 -5.67 -37.98 -9.81
N LEU A 8 -4.60 -38.24 -9.08
CA LEU A 8 -4.32 -39.54 -8.46
C LEU A 8 -4.89 -39.62 -7.05
N LEU A 9 -4.87 -38.51 -6.30
CA LEU A 9 -5.29 -38.46 -4.90
C LEU A 9 -6.77 -38.88 -4.71
N PRO A 10 -7.76 -38.40 -5.49
CA PRO A 10 -9.15 -38.86 -5.35
C PRO A 10 -9.32 -40.35 -5.65
N ARG A 11 -8.55 -40.88 -6.61
CA ARG A 11 -8.60 -42.32 -6.97
C ARG A 11 -7.98 -43.21 -5.91
N PHE A 12 -7.00 -42.69 -5.18
CA PHE A 12 -6.35 -43.37 -4.08
C PHE A 12 -7.26 -43.39 -2.85
N ILE A 13 -7.85 -42.24 -2.49
CA ILE A 13 -8.78 -42.11 -1.36
C ILE A 13 -10.03 -42.99 -1.58
N ALA A 14 -10.54 -43.07 -2.81
CA ALA A 14 -11.70 -43.91 -3.15
C ALA A 14 -11.48 -45.43 -3.00
N ARG A 15 -10.29 -45.89 -2.57
CA ARG A 15 -10.02 -47.29 -2.22
C ARG A 15 -10.43 -47.63 -0.78
N PHE A 16 -10.78 -46.62 0.01
CA PHE A 16 -11.19 -46.71 1.40
C PHE A 16 -12.64 -46.23 1.50
N ASP A 17 -13.38 -46.73 2.48
CA ASP A 17 -14.79 -46.37 2.72
C ASP A 17 -14.90 -44.92 3.21
N ASP A 18 -13.97 -44.48 4.07
CA ASP A 18 -13.87 -43.10 4.55
C ASP A 18 -12.43 -42.68 4.92
N LEU A 19 -12.27 -41.40 5.29
CA LEU A 19 -10.96 -40.84 5.67
C LEU A 19 -10.44 -41.35 7.02
N SER A 20 -11.30 -41.84 7.90
CA SER A 20 -10.90 -42.43 9.18
C SER A 20 -10.23 -43.77 8.95
N GLU A 21 -10.77 -44.59 8.05
CA GLU A 21 -10.14 -45.86 7.65
C GLU A 21 -8.75 -45.64 7.03
N LEU A 22 -8.62 -44.61 6.18
CA LEU A 22 -7.32 -44.24 5.61
C LEU A 22 -6.36 -43.73 6.70
N ALA A 23 -6.84 -42.97 7.68
CA ALA A 23 -6.04 -42.47 8.80
C ALA A 23 -5.51 -43.62 9.66
N ASP A 24 -6.36 -44.59 9.97
CA ASP A 24 -5.99 -45.80 10.71
C ASP A 24 -4.98 -46.65 9.92
N TRP A 25 -5.18 -46.81 8.61
CA TRP A 25 -4.26 -47.54 7.74
C TRP A 25 -2.87 -46.88 7.63
N LEU A 26 -2.82 -45.55 7.70
CA LEU A 26 -1.59 -44.77 7.69
C LEU A 26 -0.99 -44.55 9.10
N GLU A 27 -1.67 -45.02 10.16
CA GLU A 27 -1.33 -44.77 11.56
C GLU A 27 -1.15 -43.26 11.88
N VAL A 28 -1.98 -42.41 11.28
CA VAL A 28 -1.99 -40.95 11.52
C VAL A 28 -3.31 -40.50 12.13
N GLY A 29 -3.30 -39.40 12.89
CA GLY A 29 -4.53 -38.81 13.39
C GLY A 29 -5.40 -38.28 12.25
N LEU A 30 -6.72 -38.52 12.31
CA LEU A 30 -7.68 -38.00 11.33
C LEU A 30 -7.53 -36.49 11.06
N PRO A 31 -7.39 -35.59 12.07
CA PRO A 31 -7.21 -34.16 11.81
C PRO A 31 -5.93 -33.86 11.00
N THR A 32 -4.86 -34.61 11.27
CA THR A 32 -3.59 -34.46 10.55
C THR A 32 -3.71 -34.93 9.11
N LEU A 33 -4.44 -36.01 8.85
CA LEU A 33 -4.70 -36.49 7.51
C LEU A 33 -5.55 -35.51 6.70
N GLU A 34 -6.58 -34.92 7.32
CA GLU A 34 -7.42 -33.89 6.70
C GLU A 34 -6.59 -32.68 6.26
N ASP A 35 -5.71 -32.19 7.15
CA ASP A 35 -4.80 -31.09 6.86
C ASP A 35 -3.84 -31.43 5.70
N ILE A 36 -3.24 -32.62 5.71
CA ILE A 36 -2.33 -33.08 4.65
C ILE A 36 -3.05 -33.16 3.30
N ILE A 37 -4.28 -33.70 3.26
CA ILE A 37 -5.06 -33.81 2.03
C ILE A 37 -5.46 -32.42 1.51
N ALA A 38 -5.84 -31.50 2.40
CA ALA A 38 -6.17 -30.13 2.03
C ALA A 38 -4.99 -29.41 1.37
N GLU A 39 -3.78 -29.58 1.92
CA GLU A 39 -2.55 -29.01 1.37
C GLU A 39 -2.13 -29.66 0.05
N LEU A 40 -2.22 -31.00 -0.05
CA LEU A 40 -1.87 -31.76 -1.26
C LEU A 40 -2.83 -31.49 -2.44
N THR A 41 -4.06 -31.08 -2.17
CA THR A 41 -5.06 -30.77 -3.21
C THR A 41 -4.78 -29.42 -3.91
N ARG A 42 -3.96 -28.55 -3.31
CA ARG A 42 -3.58 -27.23 -3.87
C ARG A 42 -2.06 -27.08 -3.98
N PRO A 43 -1.39 -27.85 -4.86
CA PRO A 43 0.07 -27.77 -5.01
C PRO A 43 0.47 -26.39 -5.55
N GLY A 44 1.32 -25.68 -4.80
CA GLY A 44 1.85 -24.37 -5.19
C GLY A 44 1.06 -23.17 -4.65
N ARG A 45 0.19 -23.34 -3.65
CA ARG A 45 -0.34 -22.22 -2.87
C ARG A 45 0.84 -21.54 -2.18
N ASP A 46 1.22 -20.36 -2.66
CA ASP A 46 2.08 -19.51 -1.88
C ASP A 46 1.23 -19.05 -0.68
N PRO A 47 1.66 -19.26 0.58
CA PRO A 47 0.92 -18.72 1.74
C PRO A 47 0.75 -17.19 1.67
N ARG A 48 1.43 -16.51 0.75
CA ARG A 48 1.28 -15.09 0.41
C ARG A 48 0.09 -14.78 -0.50
N ASP A 49 -0.55 -15.75 -1.15
CA ASP A 49 -1.69 -15.52 -2.06
C ASP A 49 -3.00 -15.18 -1.30
N GLU A 50 -3.07 -15.48 0.00
CA GLU A 50 -4.24 -15.21 0.87
C GLU A 50 -4.00 -14.15 1.94
N LEU A 51 -2.77 -13.64 2.02
CA LEU A 51 -2.58 -12.37 2.68
C LEU A 51 -3.23 -11.31 1.79
N PRO A 52 -4.01 -10.34 2.32
CA PRO A 52 -4.20 -9.11 1.57
C PRO A 52 -2.80 -8.69 1.12
N PRO A 53 -2.62 -8.24 -0.15
CA PRO A 53 -1.31 -7.81 -0.60
C PRO A 53 -0.76 -6.94 0.51
N PRO A 54 0.50 -7.16 0.96
CA PRO A 54 1.06 -6.34 2.01
C PRO A 54 0.69 -4.92 1.62
N ILE A 55 0.02 -4.21 2.52
CA ILE A 55 -0.12 -2.77 2.36
C ILE A 55 1.34 -2.35 2.37
N LEU A 56 1.96 -2.31 1.18
CA LEU A 56 3.10 -1.49 0.94
C LEU A 56 2.62 -0.21 1.60
N ARG A 57 3.38 0.28 2.56
CA ARG A 57 3.48 1.72 2.64
C ARG A 57 3.94 2.12 1.25
N GLN A 58 2.96 2.37 0.38
CA GLN A 58 3.11 2.91 -0.97
C GLN A 58 3.66 4.34 -0.87
N ASP A 59 3.94 4.80 0.35
CA ASP A 59 4.58 6.03 0.76
C ASP A 59 6.03 6.18 0.30
N VAL A 60 6.52 5.36 -0.64
CA VAL A 60 7.58 5.82 -1.54
C VAL A 60 6.90 6.17 -2.86
N LEU A 61 6.15 7.26 -2.83
CA LEU A 61 5.69 7.90 -4.05
C LEU A 61 6.94 8.36 -4.80
N THR A 62 7.17 7.82 -6.00
CA THR A 62 8.21 8.37 -6.85
C THR A 62 7.68 9.60 -7.56
N MET A 63 8.56 10.51 -7.98
CA MET A 63 8.15 11.70 -8.75
C MET A 63 7.39 11.34 -10.04
N GLU A 64 7.64 10.14 -10.58
CA GLU A 64 7.02 9.59 -11.80
C GLU A 64 5.56 9.17 -11.58
N ASP A 65 5.20 8.81 -10.35
CA ASP A 65 3.83 8.43 -9.97
C ASP A 65 2.96 9.64 -9.63
N LEU A 66 3.57 10.81 -9.41
CA LEU A 66 2.86 12.03 -9.09
C LEU A 66 2.19 12.59 -10.34
N ARG A 67 0.86 12.69 -10.29
CA ARG A 67 0.05 13.32 -11.33
C ARG A 67 -0.55 14.63 -10.82
N PRO A 68 -0.59 15.68 -11.65
CA PRO A 68 -1.39 16.87 -11.35
C PRO A 68 -2.83 16.50 -11.00
N GLY A 69 -3.37 17.13 -9.95
CA GLY A 69 -4.71 16.87 -9.39
C GLY A 69 -4.75 15.81 -8.29
N MET A 70 -3.63 15.13 -8.01
CA MET A 70 -3.57 14.15 -6.93
C MET A 70 -3.54 14.83 -5.56
N ARG A 71 -4.35 14.33 -4.63
CA ARG A 71 -4.41 14.81 -3.23
C ARG A 71 -3.57 13.91 -2.35
N LEU A 72 -2.76 14.54 -1.50
CA LEU A 72 -1.79 13.91 -0.64
C LEU A 72 -1.79 14.60 0.72
N ARG A 73 -1.32 13.90 1.75
CA ARG A 73 -0.99 14.52 3.03
C ARG A 73 0.52 14.70 3.10
N GLY A 74 0.93 15.85 3.59
CA GLY A 74 2.34 16.14 3.80
C GLY A 74 2.60 16.88 5.09
N THR A 75 3.85 16.88 5.51
CA THR A 75 4.31 17.56 6.73
C THR A 75 5.10 18.80 6.37
N VAL A 76 4.75 19.95 6.95
CA VAL A 76 5.48 21.20 6.72
C VAL A 76 6.88 21.09 7.30
N ARG A 77 7.93 21.15 6.47
CA ARG A 77 9.32 21.17 6.92
C ARG A 77 9.81 22.58 7.23
N ASN A 78 9.38 23.55 6.42
CA ASN A 78 9.83 24.92 6.56
C ASN A 78 8.80 25.89 5.98
N VAL A 79 8.71 27.08 6.57
CA VAL A 79 7.84 28.16 6.12
C VAL A 79 8.72 29.37 5.81
N VAL A 80 8.48 30.01 4.66
CA VAL A 80 9.22 31.17 4.16
C VAL A 80 8.24 32.26 3.73
N ASP A 81 8.70 33.50 3.56
CA ASP A 81 7.83 34.65 3.28
C ASP A 81 6.94 34.48 2.04
N PHE A 82 7.39 33.72 1.04
CA PHE A 82 6.68 33.49 -0.22
C PHE A 82 6.03 32.09 -0.33
N GLY A 83 6.14 31.24 0.69
CA GLY A 83 5.58 29.90 0.62
C GLY A 83 5.91 28.97 1.78
N ALA A 84 5.60 27.69 1.62
CA ALA A 84 5.95 26.64 2.58
C ALA A 84 6.44 25.40 1.84
N PHE A 85 7.45 24.76 2.41
CA PHE A 85 7.98 23.48 1.94
C PHE A 85 7.33 22.35 2.72
N VAL A 86 6.69 21.44 1.98
CA VAL A 86 5.93 20.32 2.52
C VAL A 86 6.51 19.02 2.00
N ASP A 87 6.81 18.13 2.93
CA ASP A 87 7.22 16.76 2.65
C ASP A 87 5.99 15.89 2.42
N ILE A 88 5.82 15.40 1.20
CA ILE A 88 4.70 14.54 0.79
C ILE A 88 5.11 13.06 0.68
N GLY A 89 6.26 12.67 1.23
CA GLY A 89 6.76 11.30 1.17
C GLY A 89 7.51 10.96 -0.13
N VAL A 90 7.95 11.98 -0.87
CA VAL A 90 8.82 11.81 -2.04
C VAL A 90 10.21 12.36 -1.73
N LYS A 91 11.21 12.04 -2.56
CA LYS A 91 12.60 12.47 -2.34
C LYS A 91 12.77 14.01 -2.42
N GLN A 92 11.83 14.72 -3.02
CA GLN A 92 11.85 16.17 -3.22
C GLN A 92 10.71 16.85 -2.47
N ASP A 93 10.99 18.01 -1.87
CA ASP A 93 9.99 18.77 -1.14
C ASP A 93 9.07 19.50 -2.13
N GLY A 94 7.77 19.52 -1.82
CA GLY A 94 6.83 20.33 -2.57
C GLY A 94 6.75 21.75 -2.02
N LEU A 95 6.59 22.73 -2.91
CA LEU A 95 6.44 24.13 -2.54
C LEU A 95 4.99 24.55 -2.70
N ILE A 96 4.39 25.04 -1.61
CA ILE A 96 3.13 25.77 -1.64
C ILE A 96 3.46 27.25 -1.75
N HIS A 97 3.03 27.90 -2.82
CA HIS A 97 3.15 29.35 -2.95
C HIS A 97 2.12 30.06 -2.05
N VAL A 98 2.42 31.25 -1.52
CA VAL A 98 1.47 32.02 -0.67
C VAL A 98 0.09 32.22 -1.31
N SER A 99 0.03 32.35 -2.63
CA SER A 99 -1.23 32.48 -3.38
C SER A 99 -2.05 31.18 -3.46
N GLN A 100 -1.47 30.05 -3.07
CA GLN A 100 -2.06 28.71 -3.08
C GLN A 100 -2.32 28.17 -1.67
N MET A 101 -2.10 28.99 -0.63
CA MET A 101 -2.36 28.64 0.78
C MET A 101 -3.79 28.93 1.23
N GLY A 102 -4.58 29.68 0.46
CA GLY A 102 -5.98 29.96 0.77
C GLY A 102 -6.63 30.93 -0.21
N ASP A 103 -7.94 31.07 -0.11
CA ASP A 103 -8.74 31.94 -1.00
C ASP A 103 -8.59 33.44 -0.70
N ARG A 104 -8.03 33.79 0.46
CA ARG A 104 -7.83 35.17 0.94
C ARG A 104 -6.34 35.53 0.93
N TYR A 105 -6.04 36.82 0.78
CA TYR A 105 -4.67 37.33 0.82
C TYR A 105 -4.02 37.00 2.17
N VAL A 106 -3.03 36.11 2.14
CA VAL A 106 -2.23 35.72 3.29
C VAL A 106 -1.17 36.79 3.54
N ARG A 107 -1.27 37.49 4.68
CA ARG A 107 -0.25 38.48 5.09
C ARG A 107 0.99 37.82 5.68
N ASN A 108 0.81 36.73 6.42
CA ASN A 108 1.90 36.00 7.03
C ASN A 108 1.62 34.48 6.95
N PRO A 109 2.41 33.71 6.18
CA PRO A 109 2.21 32.27 6.07
C PRO A 109 2.43 31.53 7.40
N HIS A 110 3.19 32.12 8.34
CA HIS A 110 3.37 31.56 9.68
C HIS A 110 2.09 31.51 10.53
N ASP A 111 1.07 32.34 10.20
CA ASP A 111 -0.21 32.32 10.92
C ASP A 111 -1.11 31.17 10.44
N LEU A 112 -0.83 30.61 9.26
CA LEU A 112 -1.61 29.52 8.65
C LEU A 112 -0.96 28.15 8.83
N LEU A 113 0.37 28.09 8.80
CA LEU A 113 1.14 26.87 8.79
C LEU A 113 2.31 26.97 9.77
N ALA A 114 2.45 25.97 10.65
CA ALA A 114 3.63 25.79 11.49
C ALA A 114 4.51 24.65 10.98
N VAL A 115 5.79 24.70 11.30
CA VAL A 115 6.72 23.59 11.01
C VAL A 115 6.30 22.37 11.84
N GLY A 116 6.15 21.23 11.17
CA GLY A 116 5.66 19.99 11.75
C GLY A 116 4.16 19.75 11.56
N ASP A 117 3.41 20.73 11.04
CA ASP A 117 1.98 20.54 10.78
C ASP A 117 1.75 19.55 9.65
N ILE A 118 0.72 18.73 9.81
CA ILE A 118 0.25 17.80 8.80
C ILE A 118 -0.87 18.47 8.02
N VAL A 119 -0.67 18.65 6.73
CA VAL A 119 -1.60 19.33 5.84
C VAL A 119 -2.01 18.48 4.65
N ASP A 120 -3.26 18.62 4.25
CA ASP A 120 -3.75 18.09 2.98
C ASP A 120 -3.34 19.05 1.85
N VAL A 121 -2.75 18.49 0.79
CA VAL A 121 -2.23 19.23 -0.36
C VAL A 121 -2.62 18.57 -1.67
N THR A 122 -2.76 19.37 -2.71
CA THR A 122 -3.01 18.90 -4.07
C THR A 122 -1.84 19.25 -4.97
N VAL A 123 -1.39 18.28 -5.76
CA VAL A 123 -0.33 18.48 -6.75
C VAL A 123 -0.87 19.32 -7.91
N LEU A 124 -0.26 20.48 -8.17
CA LEU A 124 -0.59 21.34 -9.30
C LEU A 124 0.29 21.03 -10.51
N SER A 125 1.59 20.86 -10.28
CA SER A 125 2.56 20.59 -11.33
C SER A 125 3.74 19.81 -10.77
N VAL A 126 4.34 18.98 -11.62
CA VAL A 126 5.56 18.23 -11.31
C VAL A 126 6.58 18.53 -12.39
N ASP A 127 7.74 19.03 -11.99
CA ASP A 127 8.88 19.30 -12.85
C ASP A 127 9.98 18.32 -12.48
N VAL A 128 10.04 17.21 -13.23
CA VAL A 128 10.98 16.10 -12.99
C VAL A 128 12.42 16.51 -13.29
N GLU A 129 12.63 17.36 -14.30
CA GLU A 129 13.97 17.82 -14.68
C GLU A 129 14.61 18.69 -13.60
N ARG A 130 13.81 19.53 -12.93
CA ARG A 130 14.30 20.48 -11.92
C ARG A 130 14.06 20.00 -10.50
N GLY A 131 13.37 18.87 -10.31
CA GLY A 131 13.09 18.29 -9.01
C GLY A 131 12.13 19.14 -8.18
N ARG A 132 11.15 19.80 -8.80
CA ARG A 132 10.23 20.72 -8.11
C ARG A 132 8.78 20.26 -8.26
N ILE A 133 8.04 20.37 -7.17
CA ILE A 133 6.64 19.98 -7.11
C ILE A 133 5.85 21.20 -6.65
N GLY A 134 4.95 21.68 -7.50
CA GLY A 134 4.01 22.73 -7.15
C GLY A 134 2.83 22.14 -6.40
N LEU A 135 2.60 22.61 -5.19
CA LEU A 135 1.51 22.15 -4.33
C LEU A 135 0.52 23.29 -4.06
N ARG A 136 -0.73 22.91 -3.80
CA ARG A 136 -1.78 23.78 -3.26
C ARG A 136 -2.26 23.23 -1.94
N LEU A 137 -2.54 24.11 -0.98
CA LEU A 137 -3.16 23.70 0.28
C LEU A 137 -4.63 23.32 0.03
N GLU A 138 -5.04 22.14 0.47
CA GLU A 138 -6.40 21.64 0.34
C GLU A 138 -7.09 21.73 1.70
N GLY A 139 -7.55 22.91 2.07
CA GLY A 139 -8.17 23.13 3.37
C GLY A 139 -8.90 24.46 3.42
N ARG A 140 -10.20 24.40 3.76
CA ARG A 140 -11.00 25.59 4.05
C ARG A 140 -10.45 26.23 5.32
N ALA A 141 -10.07 27.51 5.20
CA ALA A 141 -9.99 28.41 6.35
C ALA A 141 -11.34 28.51 7.09
#